data_AF-A0A5K7TXK2-F1
#
_entry.id   AF-A0A5K7TXK2-F1
#
_cell.length_a   1.000
_cell.length_b   1.000
_cell.length_c   1.000
_cell.angle_alpha   90.00
_cell.angle_beta   90.00
_cell.angle_gamma   90.00
#
_symmetry.space_group_name_H-M   'P 1'
#
loop_
_entity.id
_entity.type
_entity.pdbx_description
1 polymer ?
#
loop_
_entity_poly.entity_id
_entity_poly.type
_entity_poly.pdbx_seq_one_letter_code
_entity_poly.pdbx_strand_id
1 'polypeptide(L)' 'MLVPRVGHTVSKEGVGIVSRSSINPRTGLPFTNARDVLARDIRELRRVYPDVPNEKLQELIAMNKSIYPEMRR' A
#
# COMPACT_ATOMS: atom_id res chain seq x y z
N MET A 1 -4.64 0.54 17.76
CA MET A 1 -4.42 1.80 17.01
C MET A 1 -5.46 1.85 15.89
N LEU A 2 -6.27 2.90 15.80
CA LEU A 2 -7.29 3.01 14.75
C LEU A 2 -6.68 3.65 13.51
N VAL A 3 -6.92 3.01 12.36
CA VAL A 3 -6.49 3.51 11.06
C VAL A 3 -7.33 4.75 10.67
N PRO A 4 -6.73 5.84 10.15
CA PRO A 4 -7.49 7.04 9.80
C PRO A 4 -8.58 6.75 8.76
N ARG A 5 -9.83 7.16 9.04
CA ARG A 5 -10.97 6.98 8.13
C ARG A 5 -10.77 7.74 6.81
N VAL A 6 -10.29 8.99 6.90
CA VAL A 6 -9.97 9.83 5.74
C VAL A 6 -8.69 9.30 5.07
N GLY A 7 -8.74 9.12 3.76
CA GLY A 7 -7.74 8.49 2.92
C GLY A 7 -7.86 6.97 2.80
N HIS A 8 -8.54 6.28 3.73
CA HIS A 8 -8.77 4.83 3.64
C HIS A 8 -10.16 4.50 3.10
N THR A 9 -11.21 5.11 3.67
CA THR A 9 -12.60 4.88 3.26
C THR A 9 -13.28 6.14 2.78
N VAL A 10 -12.89 7.32 3.27
CA VAL A 10 -13.37 8.62 2.81
C VAL A 10 -12.28 9.34 2.03
N SER A 11 -12.62 9.93 0.89
CA SER A 11 -11.69 10.69 0.05
C SER A 11 -11.03 11.83 0.82
N LYS A 12 -9.71 11.96 0.69
CA LYS A 12 -8.94 13.13 1.13
C LYS A 12 -8.93 14.14 -0.02
N GLU A 13 -9.25 15.40 0.25
CA GLU A 13 -9.31 16.44 -0.78
C GLU A 13 -7.99 16.54 -1.57
N GLY A 14 -8.07 16.65 -2.90
CA GLY A 14 -6.92 16.72 -3.81
C GLY A 14 -6.07 15.44 -3.91
N VAL A 15 -6.33 14.42 -3.10
CA VAL A 15 -5.52 13.19 -3.02
C VAL A 15 -6.35 11.94 -3.27
N GLY A 16 -7.57 11.82 -2.77
CA GLY A 16 -8.41 10.64 -2.90
C GLY A 16 -8.23 9.65 -1.75
N ILE A 17 -8.41 8.36 -2.05
CA ILE A 17 -8.20 7.24 -1.13
C ILE A 17 -7.03 6.35 -1.60
N VAL A 18 -6.57 5.47 -0.72
CA VAL A 18 -5.65 4.37 -1.08
C VAL A 18 -6.32 3.50 -2.13
N SER A 19 -5.65 3.28 -3.26
CA SER A 19 -6.14 2.38 -4.31
C SER A 19 -6.35 0.97 -3.75
N ARG A 20 -7.46 0.33 -4.15
CA ARG A 20 -7.81 -1.07 -3.86
C ARG A 20 -7.86 -1.92 -5.13
N SER A 21 -7.36 -1.38 -6.23
CA SER A 21 -7.43 -2.04 -7.55
C SER A 21 -6.56 -3.29 -7.58
N SER A 22 -7.08 -4.35 -8.18
CA SER A 22 -6.31 -5.56 -8.52
C SER A 22 -5.50 -5.41 -9.81
N ILE A 23 -5.57 -4.25 -10.47
CA ILE A 23 -4.85 -3.95 -11.71
C ILE A 23 -3.54 -3.22 -11.39
N ASN A 24 -2.45 -3.70 -11.95
CA ASN A 24 -1.14 -3.08 -11.84
C ASN A 24 -1.09 -1.80 -12.70
N PRO A 25 -0.86 -0.62 -12.09
CA PRO A 25 -0.91 0.65 -12.82
C PRO A 25 0.24 0.81 -13.84
N ARG A 26 1.29 -0.01 -13.76
CA ARG A 26 2.39 0.01 -14.74
C ARG A 26 2.09 -0.79 -16.00
N THR A 27 1.35 -1.89 -15.86
CA THR A 27 1.12 -2.83 -16.97
C THR A 27 -0.32 -2.77 -17.51
N GLY A 28 -1.26 -2.23 -16.74
CA GLY A 28 -2.68 -2.24 -17.08
C GLY A 28 -3.34 -3.63 -16.92
N LEU A 29 -2.62 -4.62 -16.40
CA LEU A 29 -3.08 -6.00 -16.22
C LEU A 29 -3.21 -6.36 -14.73
N PRO A 30 -3.92 -7.43 -14.37
CA PRO A 30 -3.96 -7.92 -12.99
C PRO A 30 -2.56 -8.16 -12.40
N PHE A 31 -2.40 -7.92 -11.11
CA PHE A 31 -1.15 -8.28 -10.42
C PHE A 31 -0.90 -9.78 -10.51
N THR A 32 0.33 -10.14 -10.87
CA THR A 32 0.76 -11.55 -10.97
C THR A 32 1.61 -12.01 -9.79
N ASN A 33 2.07 -11.07 -8.95
CA ASN A 33 2.89 -11.37 -7.77
C ASN A 33 2.52 -10.45 -6.59
N ALA A 34 2.69 -10.98 -5.38
CA ALA A 34 2.34 -10.30 -4.14
C ALA A 34 3.27 -9.11 -3.83
N ARG A 35 4.51 -9.15 -4.33
CA ARG A 35 5.51 -8.10 -4.12
C ARG A 35 5.12 -6.79 -4.80
N ASP A 36 4.57 -6.86 -6.02
CA ASP A 36 4.08 -5.71 -6.77
C ASP A 36 2.82 -5.11 -6.12
N VAL A 37 1.96 -5.96 -5.55
CA VAL A 37 0.82 -5.50 -4.74
C VAL A 37 1.33 -4.70 -3.55
N LEU A 38 2.26 -5.25 -2.77
CA LEU A 38 2.85 -4.55 -1.62
C LEU A 38 3.54 -3.24 -2.04
N ALA A 39 4.27 -3.23 -3.15
CA ALA A 39 4.92 -2.03 -3.66
C ALA A 39 3.90 -0.93 -4.04
N ARG A 40 2.76 -1.32 -4.64
CA ARG A 40 1.65 -0.40 -4.91
C ARG A 40 1.09 0.15 -3.61
N ASP A 41 0.83 -0.70 -2.62
CA ASP A 41 0.26 -0.29 -1.35
C ASP A 41 1.17 0.70 -0.61
N ILE A 42 2.46 0.44 -0.52
CA ILE A 42 3.42 1.35 0.11
C ILE A 42 3.47 2.69 -0.61
N ARG A 43 3.44 2.70 -1.95
CA ARG A 43 3.41 3.94 -2.73
C ARG A 43 2.13 4.73 -2.47
N GLU A 44 0.98 4.08 -2.43
CA GLU A 44 -0.31 4.71 -2.16
C GLU A 44 -0.39 5.24 -0.72
N LEU A 45 0.15 4.50 0.25
CA LEU A 45 0.23 4.95 1.64
C LEU A 45 1.08 6.22 1.76
N ARG A 46 2.23 6.30 1.09
CA ARG A 46 3.05 7.54 1.06
C ARG A 46 2.30 8.71 0.45
N ARG A 47 1.50 8.46 -0.58
CA ARG A 47 0.73 9.48 -1.29
C ARG A 47 -0.42 10.02 -0.44
N VAL A 48 -1.15 9.13 0.23
CA VAL A 48 -2.34 9.49 1.02
C VAL A 48 -1.97 10.00 2.42
N TYR A 49 -0.93 9.41 3.01
CA TYR A 49 -0.41 9.68 4.35
C TYR A 49 1.06 10.11 4.31
N PRO A 50 1.36 11.33 3.83
CA PRO A 50 2.74 11.82 3.73
C PRO A 50 3.44 11.94 5.09
N ASP A 51 2.67 12.11 6.16
CA ASP A 51 3.19 12.30 7.52
C ASP A 51 3.52 10.98 8.24
N VAL A 52 3.25 9.83 7.61
CA VAL A 52 3.58 8.53 8.22
C VAL A 52 5.09 8.35 8.26
N PRO A 53 5.66 8.03 9.45
CA PRO A 53 7.09 7.78 9.56
C PRO A 53 7.53 6.62 8.66
N ASN A 54 8.69 6.77 8.02
CA ASN A 54 9.24 5.74 7.16
C ASN A 54 9.42 4.39 7.89
N GLU A 55 9.73 4.44 9.18
CA GLU A 55 9.86 3.26 10.06
C GLU A 55 8.60 2.39 10.05
N LYS A 56 7.41 3.00 10.05
CA LYS A 56 6.13 2.26 10.01
C LYS A 56 5.89 1.58 8.67
N LEU A 57 6.36 2.17 7.57
CA LEU A 57 6.32 1.52 6.26
C LEU A 57 7.30 0.35 6.19
N GLN A 58 8.48 0.48 6.80
CA GLN A 58 9.45 -0.63 6.90
C GLN A 58 8.92 -1.78 7.77
N GLU A 59 8.27 -1.46 8.89
CA GLU A 59 7.60 -2.43 9.75
C GLU A 59 6.52 -3.21 8.97
N LEU A 60 5.69 -2.51 8.19
CA LEU A 60 4.68 -3.14 7.34
C LEU A 60 5.31 -4.07 6.27
N ILE A 61 6.41 -3.65 5.65
CA ILE A 61 7.14 -4.47 4.69
C ILE A 61 7.71 -5.72 5.36
N ALA A 62 8.34 -5.57 6.52
CA ALA A 62 8.91 -6.67 7.28
C ALA A 62 7.84 -7.68 7.72
N MET A 63 6.71 -7.17 8.22
CA MET A 63 5.56 -7.99 8.60
C MET A 63 5.02 -8.79 7.41
N ASN A 64 4.82 -8.14 6.26
CA ASN A 64 4.35 -8.83 5.05
C ASN A 64 5.34 -9.90 4.58
N LYS A 65 6.65 -9.62 4.57
CA LYS A 65 7.68 -10.63 4.25
C LYS A 65 7.72 -11.77 5.26
N SER A 66 7.37 -11.52 6.52
CA SER A 66 7.33 -12.55 7.55
C SER A 66 6.15 -13.51 7.35
N ILE A 67 4.97 -12.96 7.05
CA ILE A 67 3.70 -13.69 6.90
C ILE A 67 3.60 -14.38 5.54
N TYR A 68 4.11 -13.75 4.47
CA TYR A 68 4.00 -14.20 3.09
C TYR A 68 5.40 -14.53 2.53
N PRO A 69 5.87 -15.78 2.63
CA PRO A 69 7.19 -16.18 2.16
C PRO A 69 7.42 -15.94 0.67
N GLU A 70 6.37 -15.95 -0.16
CA GLU A 70 6.41 -15.64 -1.58
C GLU A 70 6.89 -14.21 -1.86
N MET A 71 6.78 -13.30 -0.90
CA MET A 71 7.29 -11.93 -1.01
C MET A 71 8.81 -11.81 -0.80
N ARG A 72 9.47 -12.89 -0.37
CA ARG A 72 10.94 -12.93 -0.19
C ARG A 72 11.68 -13.28 -1.48
N ARG A 73 10.96 -13.75 -2.50
CA ARG A 73 11.51 -14.11 -3.80
C ARG A 73 11.68 -12.89 -4.72
#